data_AF-A0A958MNR2-F1
#
_entry.id   AF-A0A958MNR2-F1
#
_cell.length_a   1.000
_cell.length_b   1.000
_cell.length_c   1.000
_cell.angle_alpha   90.00
_cell.angle_beta   90.00
_cell.angle_gamma   90.00
#
_symmetry.space_group_name_H-M   'P 1'
#
loop_
_entity.id
_entity.type
_entity.pdbx_description
1 polymer ?
#
loop_
_entity_poly.entity_id
_entity_poly.type
_entity_poly.pdbx_seq_one_letter_code
_entity_poly.pdbx_strand_id
1 'polypeptide(L)'
;MTQNIEIQYGTYKIGVTSSSIREGTFRLDRSYRSFSLDVDVIVTGTSDSNFVANCQAIEDAFEKDNQQLTIKYGPAGGTQQTYCDYNPTNFTGLNIRGHANKPGSDFDTDRSRLYSVSINGELPADSSDDDFRQSANWTLAFDESRLMTLSFGGVYTAGYPSSVATKATKSYLDNVATWISSVFTDLDGIFSAFSITEADFELMPETVEALDDDHHKIRFSRTYKQVNFPNTTWSSGTPNNNSSINNAQVKFTRTYTNNHGNNQIGVIKVRVDYSCSVDRTATSYTAMKALWTDSIKGWLVSQAKDRWGGTLSAIENGSEDLDVSGNTIRANMTIMIFAGNSGILSEDVTITLQGDDGKNYVPVWDGVPYSYSVTTNGGQLTATVTSTVSRVGSIASMPGAPPAASGGGSWDRTGYTRPVGSSYVGKDPDGKGAAVLIYTTTWTVNWRWIVSAGSVSRGTVERSSGGSSGGGAPGSGGASAVTPPKKTVRFDQVGINSGAIPGYSSGGNS
;
A
#
# COMPACT_ATOMS: atom_id res chain seq x y z
N MET A 1 5.48 -36.14 68.91
CA MET A 1 5.86 -36.78 67.63
C MET A 1 6.78 -35.80 66.93
N THR A 2 8.03 -36.17 66.69
CA THR A 2 8.97 -35.35 65.91
C THR A 2 8.48 -35.34 64.46
N GLN A 3 8.12 -34.17 63.92
CA GLN A 3 7.83 -34.04 62.49
C GLN A 3 9.17 -34.10 61.75
N ASN A 4 9.30 -35.04 60.82
CA ASN A 4 10.50 -35.18 60.02
C ASN A 4 10.33 -34.43 58.71
N ILE A 5 11.35 -33.67 58.32
CA ILE A 5 11.46 -32.99 57.04
C ILE A 5 12.33 -33.85 56.11
N GLU A 6 11.85 -34.14 54.90
CA GLU A 6 12.63 -34.76 53.82
C GLU A 6 12.87 -33.68 52.75
N ILE A 7 14.14 -33.40 52.43
CA ILE A 7 14.51 -32.57 51.28
C ILE A 7 15.08 -33.52 50.23
N GLN A 8 14.49 -33.52 49.04
CA GLN A 8 14.93 -34.32 47.92
C GLN A 8 15.40 -33.40 46.78
N TYR A 9 16.65 -33.56 46.34
CA TYR A 9 17.21 -32.88 45.17
C TYR A 9 17.60 -33.92 44.13
N GLY A 10 16.84 -34.01 43.04
CA GLY A 10 16.89 -35.11 42.09
C GLY A 10 16.57 -36.44 42.78
N THR A 11 17.55 -37.34 42.83
CA THR A 11 17.45 -38.62 43.53
C THR A 11 18.04 -38.59 44.95
N TYR A 12 18.78 -37.55 45.31
CA TYR A 12 19.45 -37.44 46.62
C TYR A 12 18.46 -36.95 47.69
N LYS A 13 18.54 -37.53 48.90
CA LYS A 13 17.60 -37.26 50.00
C LYS A 13 18.32 -36.87 51.28
N ILE A 14 17.73 -35.91 51.98
CA ILE A 14 18.21 -35.40 53.27
C ILE A 14 17.08 -35.53 54.31
N GLY A 15 17.39 -36.01 55.53
CA GLY A 15 16.53 -35.86 56.71
C GLY A 15 15.79 -37.10 57.22
N VAL A 16 15.86 -38.28 56.57
CA VAL A 16 15.05 -39.45 56.99
C VAL A 16 15.81 -40.76 57.20
N THR A 17 17.01 -40.97 56.63
CA THR A 17 17.70 -42.28 56.73
C THR A 17 19.24 -42.28 56.69
N SER A 18 19.91 -41.32 56.04
CA SER A 18 21.39 -41.33 55.87
C SER A 18 22.11 -40.05 56.29
N SER A 19 21.41 -38.92 56.34
CA SER A 19 21.92 -37.60 56.74
C SER A 19 20.92 -36.92 57.65
N SER A 20 21.42 -36.23 58.67
CA SER A 20 20.60 -35.50 59.63
C SER A 20 20.61 -34.01 59.32
N ILE A 21 19.41 -33.42 59.30
CA ILE A 21 19.25 -31.96 59.21
C ILE A 21 19.57 -31.37 60.57
N ARG A 22 20.33 -30.28 60.60
CA ARG A 22 20.57 -29.54 61.83
C ARG A 22 19.31 -28.76 62.21
N GLU A 23 18.80 -29.00 63.42
CA GLU A 23 17.64 -28.26 63.92
C GLU A 23 17.90 -26.74 63.90
N GLY A 24 16.94 -25.97 63.41
CA GLY A 24 16.99 -24.50 63.36
C GLY A 24 17.75 -23.89 62.17
N THR A 25 18.36 -24.70 61.29
CA THR A 25 19.13 -24.21 60.12
C THR A 25 18.51 -24.67 58.80
N PHE A 26 17.21 -24.42 58.66
CA PHE A 26 16.42 -24.62 57.45
C PHE A 26 15.73 -23.31 57.13
N ARG A 27 16.00 -22.75 55.95
CA ARG A 27 15.38 -21.52 55.49
C ARG A 27 14.99 -21.64 54.03
N LEU A 28 13.69 -21.52 53.77
CA LEU A 28 13.15 -21.40 52.43
C LEU A 28 12.63 -19.98 52.23
N ASP A 29 13.32 -19.22 51.40
CA ASP A 29 12.88 -17.91 50.95
C ASP A 29 12.23 -18.05 49.58
N ARG A 30 11.02 -17.52 49.43
CA ARG A 30 10.28 -17.53 48.17
C ARG A 30 9.83 -16.12 47.81
N SER A 31 10.09 -15.73 46.57
CA SER A 31 9.57 -14.52 45.95
C SER A 31 8.67 -14.87 44.77
N TYR A 32 8.13 -13.86 44.10
CA TYR A 32 7.37 -14.06 42.86
C TYR A 32 8.24 -14.63 41.73
N ARG A 33 9.55 -14.32 41.68
CA ARG A 33 10.44 -14.70 40.56
C ARG A 33 11.38 -15.84 40.87
N SER A 34 11.59 -16.16 42.14
CA SER A 34 12.65 -17.05 42.57
C SER A 34 12.37 -17.69 43.92
N PHE A 35 13.13 -18.73 44.22
CA PHE A 35 13.23 -19.31 45.54
C PHE A 35 14.71 -19.58 45.89
N SER A 36 15.00 -19.58 47.18
CA SER A 36 16.28 -20.04 47.76
C SER A 36 15.97 -20.96 48.93
N LEU A 37 16.62 -22.12 48.97
CA LEU A 37 16.62 -23.02 50.11
C LEU A 37 18.04 -23.12 50.64
N ASP A 38 18.25 -22.74 51.89
CA ASP A 38 19.51 -22.94 52.60
C ASP A 38 19.29 -23.94 53.75
N VAL A 39 20.13 -24.98 53.81
CA VAL A 39 20.06 -26.02 54.82
C VAL A 39 21.45 -26.51 55.25
N ASP A 40 21.66 -26.61 56.55
CA ASP A 40 22.85 -27.27 57.10
C ASP A 40 22.57 -28.77 57.34
N VAL A 41 23.42 -29.61 56.78
CA VAL A 41 23.29 -31.07 56.77
C VAL A 41 24.52 -31.71 57.37
N ILE A 42 24.32 -32.60 58.34
CA ILE A 42 25.39 -33.45 58.87
C ILE A 42 25.35 -34.78 58.12
N VAL A 43 26.38 -35.00 57.31
CA VAL A 43 26.62 -36.27 56.63
C VAL A 43 27.43 -37.15 57.56
N THR A 44 26.97 -38.39 57.77
CA THR A 44 27.64 -39.36 58.65
C THR A 44 27.92 -40.66 57.90
N GLY A 45 28.84 -41.48 58.39
CA GLY A 45 29.08 -42.83 57.84
C GLY A 45 29.34 -43.87 58.92
N THR A 46 28.93 -45.12 58.66
CA THR A 46 29.13 -46.24 59.59
C THR A 46 30.55 -46.83 59.53
N SER A 47 31.29 -46.53 58.47
CA SER A 47 32.70 -46.85 58.24
C SER A 47 33.35 -45.72 57.46
N ASP A 48 34.69 -45.69 57.42
CA ASP A 48 35.43 -44.61 56.73
C ASP A 48 35.12 -44.62 55.22
N SER A 49 35.03 -45.81 54.61
CA SER A 49 34.64 -45.95 53.20
C SER A 49 33.19 -45.50 52.95
N ASN A 50 32.26 -45.81 53.87
CA ASN A 50 30.88 -45.35 53.76
C ASN A 50 30.77 -43.83 53.94
N PHE A 51 31.54 -43.25 54.85
CA PHE A 51 31.59 -41.81 55.06
C PHE A 51 32.11 -41.05 53.84
N VAL A 52 33.21 -41.52 53.23
CA VAL A 52 33.75 -40.94 51.98
C VAL A 52 32.71 -41.04 50.86
N ALA A 53 32.05 -42.20 50.70
CA ALA A 53 31.01 -42.37 49.70
C ALA A 53 29.81 -41.44 49.93
N ASN A 54 29.39 -41.23 51.19
CA ASN A 54 28.29 -40.33 51.50
C ASN A 54 28.66 -38.86 51.27
N CYS A 55 29.91 -38.46 51.52
CA CYS A 55 30.43 -37.13 51.19
C CYS A 55 30.44 -36.91 49.66
N GLN A 56 30.99 -37.85 48.90
CA GLN A 56 30.99 -37.76 47.43
C GLN A 56 29.56 -37.70 46.89
N ALA A 57 28.64 -38.49 47.45
CA ALA A 57 27.25 -38.52 46.99
C ALA A 57 26.50 -37.19 47.20
N ILE A 58 26.79 -36.43 48.27
CA ILE A 58 26.21 -35.10 48.44
C ILE A 58 26.83 -34.11 47.45
N GLU A 59 28.15 -34.13 47.28
CA GLU A 59 28.86 -33.26 46.35
C GLU A 59 28.39 -33.48 44.89
N ASP A 60 28.36 -34.73 44.43
CA ASP A 60 27.89 -35.13 43.09
C ASP A 60 26.42 -34.78 42.83
N ALA A 61 25.57 -34.84 43.86
CA ALA A 61 24.16 -34.55 43.72
C ALA A 61 23.91 -33.05 43.53
N PHE A 62 24.62 -32.21 44.28
CA PHE A 62 24.45 -30.76 44.24
C PHE A 62 25.29 -30.08 43.15
N GLU A 63 26.19 -30.78 42.47
CA GLU A 63 26.84 -30.29 41.24
C GLU A 63 25.92 -30.34 40.00
N LYS A 64 24.85 -31.15 40.05
CA LYS A 64 23.92 -31.29 38.92
C LYS A 64 22.92 -30.15 38.88
N ASP A 65 22.89 -29.43 37.77
CA ASP A 65 21.86 -28.44 37.49
C ASP A 65 20.52 -29.08 37.14
N ASN A 66 19.46 -28.28 37.25
CA ASN A 66 18.08 -28.58 36.85
C ASN A 66 17.54 -29.89 37.44
N GLN A 67 17.91 -30.20 38.69
CA GLN A 67 17.28 -31.30 39.42
C GLN A 67 15.97 -30.85 40.08
N GLN A 68 15.01 -31.77 40.16
CA GLN A 68 13.75 -31.55 40.88
C GLN A 68 14.02 -31.38 42.37
N LEU A 69 13.48 -30.32 42.97
CA LEU A 69 13.48 -30.09 44.41
C LEU A 69 12.10 -30.41 44.98
N THR A 70 12.03 -31.40 45.87
CA THR A 70 10.81 -31.72 46.62
C THR A 70 11.09 -31.62 48.11
N ILE A 71 10.27 -30.85 48.83
CA ILE A 71 10.31 -30.79 50.30
C ILE A 71 9.04 -31.46 50.82
N LYS A 72 9.21 -32.43 51.72
CA LYS A 72 8.10 -33.13 52.36
C LYS A 72 8.20 -33.05 53.87
N TYR A 73 7.07 -33.05 54.56
CA TYR A 73 7.01 -33.12 56.02
C TYR A 73 6.00 -34.19 56.48
N GLY A 74 6.29 -34.84 57.60
CA GLY A 74 5.40 -35.84 58.18
C GLY A 74 6.11 -36.79 59.15
N PRO A 75 5.39 -37.72 59.76
CA PRO A 75 6.00 -38.73 60.64
C PRO A 75 6.87 -39.72 59.85
N ALA A 76 7.98 -40.16 60.45
CA ALA A 76 8.81 -41.24 59.90
C ALA A 76 7.95 -42.50 59.65
N GLY A 77 7.97 -43.04 58.43
CA GLY A 77 7.21 -44.24 58.07
C GLY A 77 5.69 -44.04 57.92
N GLY A 78 5.19 -42.81 57.98
CA GLY A 78 3.79 -42.48 57.68
C GLY A 78 3.63 -41.71 56.36
N THR A 79 2.41 -41.27 56.07
CA THR A 79 2.10 -40.44 54.90
C THR A 79 2.79 -39.08 55.02
N GLN A 80 3.78 -38.83 54.16
CA GLN A 80 4.43 -37.52 54.05
C GLN A 80 3.56 -36.57 53.20
N GLN A 81 3.44 -35.32 53.62
CA GLN A 81 2.83 -34.25 52.84
C GLN A 81 3.91 -33.49 52.07
N THR A 82 3.66 -33.23 50.78
CA THR A 82 4.54 -32.38 49.97
C THR A 82 4.28 -30.91 50.29
N TYR A 83 5.30 -30.22 50.77
CA TYR A 83 5.26 -28.78 50.99
C TYR A 83 5.48 -27.99 49.70
N CYS A 84 6.53 -28.36 48.95
CA CYS A 84 6.81 -27.80 47.63
C CYS A 84 7.38 -28.86 46.70
N ASP A 85 7.11 -28.69 45.41
CA ASP A 85 7.62 -29.54 44.34
C ASP A 85 8.00 -28.69 43.13
N TYR A 86 9.29 -28.35 43.04
CA TYR A 86 9.87 -27.55 41.98
C TYR A 86 10.55 -28.47 40.98
N ASN A 87 9.91 -28.69 39.83
CA ASN A 87 10.32 -29.67 38.84
C ASN A 87 10.60 -28.97 37.49
N PRO A 88 11.86 -29.01 37.01
CA PRO A 88 12.22 -28.41 35.73
C PRO A 88 11.53 -29.05 34.52
N THR A 89 11.06 -30.29 34.63
CA THR A 89 10.37 -31.00 33.54
C THR A 89 8.95 -30.46 33.33
N ASN A 90 8.26 -30.09 34.42
CA ASN A 90 6.93 -29.51 34.35
C ASN A 90 6.94 -27.98 34.54
N PHE A 91 8.11 -27.35 34.62
CA PHE A 91 8.28 -25.91 34.77
C PHE A 91 7.68 -25.30 36.04
N THR A 92 7.45 -26.09 37.11
CA THR A 92 7.07 -25.52 38.42
C THR A 92 8.27 -24.89 39.14
N GLY A 93 9.49 -25.23 38.73
CA GLY A 93 10.72 -24.51 39.07
C GLY A 93 11.66 -24.47 37.86
N LEU A 94 12.30 -23.33 37.65
CA LEU A 94 13.11 -23.03 36.47
C LEU A 94 14.56 -22.84 36.90
N ASN A 95 15.52 -23.22 36.04
CA ASN A 95 16.94 -22.92 36.21
C ASN A 95 17.47 -23.26 37.62
N ILE A 96 17.06 -24.42 38.17
CA ILE A 96 17.34 -24.80 39.55
C ILE A 96 18.80 -25.22 39.66
N ARG A 97 19.56 -24.62 40.58
CA ARG A 97 20.96 -24.94 40.84
C ARG A 97 21.19 -25.26 42.30
N GLY A 98 21.85 -26.38 42.54
CA GLY A 98 22.33 -26.79 43.85
C GLY A 98 23.76 -26.31 44.08
N HIS A 99 24.12 -26.20 45.35
CA HIS A 99 25.51 -26.07 45.76
C HIS A 99 25.66 -26.67 47.16
N ALA A 100 26.69 -27.49 47.36
CA ALA A 100 27.08 -27.98 48.67
C ALA A 100 28.47 -27.43 49.00
N ASN A 101 28.56 -26.67 50.09
CA ASN A 101 29.81 -26.15 50.60
C ASN A 101 30.16 -26.83 51.93
N LYS A 102 31.46 -27.03 52.17
CA LYS A 102 31.97 -27.53 53.45
C LYS A 102 32.60 -26.38 54.23
N PRO A 103 31.86 -25.69 55.13
CA PRO A 103 32.37 -24.53 55.85
C PRO A 103 33.46 -24.88 56.89
N GLY A 104 33.59 -26.15 57.27
CA GLY A 104 34.36 -26.56 58.44
C GLY A 104 33.57 -26.32 59.72
N SER A 105 33.56 -27.29 60.63
CA SER A 105 32.78 -27.20 61.87
C SER A 105 33.33 -28.11 62.95
N ASP A 106 33.01 -27.83 64.21
CA ASP A 106 33.26 -28.72 65.34
C ASP A 106 32.48 -30.05 65.22
N PHE A 107 31.47 -30.11 64.33
CA PHE A 107 30.78 -31.36 63.97
C PHE A 107 31.56 -32.22 62.97
N ASP A 108 32.68 -31.73 62.44
CA ASP A 108 33.55 -32.52 61.57
C ASP A 108 34.39 -33.47 62.42
N THR A 109 34.11 -34.76 62.30
CA THR A 109 34.89 -35.84 62.94
C THR A 109 35.45 -36.76 61.86
N ASP A 110 36.08 -37.86 62.26
CA ASP A 110 36.53 -38.89 61.32
C ASP A 110 35.37 -39.51 60.51
N ARG A 111 34.12 -39.40 60.99
CA ARG A 111 32.93 -40.02 60.38
C ARG A 111 31.70 -39.12 60.29
N SER A 112 31.86 -37.84 60.53
CA SER A 112 30.81 -36.84 60.35
C SER A 112 31.35 -35.58 59.69
N ARG A 113 30.52 -34.91 58.90
CA ARG A 113 30.87 -33.66 58.23
C ARG A 113 29.67 -32.76 58.08
N LEU A 114 29.84 -31.49 58.41
CA LEU A 114 28.84 -30.46 58.14
C LEU A 114 28.98 -29.96 56.70
N TYR A 115 27.87 -29.98 55.97
CA TYR A 115 27.70 -29.28 54.71
C TYR A 115 26.66 -28.18 54.88
N SER A 116 26.92 -27.04 54.27
CA SER A 116 25.91 -26.00 54.04
C SER A 116 25.48 -26.10 52.59
N VAL A 117 24.21 -26.47 52.39
CA VAL A 117 23.61 -26.70 51.08
C VAL A 117 22.72 -25.52 50.74
N SER A 118 22.90 -24.95 49.55
CA SER A 118 22.05 -23.90 48.99
C SER A 118 21.44 -24.40 47.68
N ILE A 119 20.12 -24.26 47.52
CA ILE A 119 19.41 -24.56 46.28
C ILE A 119 18.66 -23.32 45.86
N ASN A 120 19.00 -22.78 44.70
CA ASN A 120 18.39 -21.58 44.16
C ASN A 120 17.69 -21.91 42.85
N GLY A 121 16.58 -21.27 42.57
CA GLY A 121 15.89 -21.41 41.30
C GLY A 121 14.97 -20.24 41.02
N GLU A 122 14.49 -20.19 39.79
CA GLU A 122 13.49 -19.25 39.35
C GLU A 122 12.09 -19.91 39.38
N LEU A 123 11.06 -19.09 39.44
CA LEU A 123 9.67 -19.54 39.40
C LEU A 123 8.99 -19.02 38.12
N PRO A 124 8.06 -19.80 37.56
CA PRO A 124 7.23 -19.31 36.45
C PRO A 124 6.40 -18.10 36.92
N ALA A 125 6.12 -17.18 36.00
CA ALA A 125 5.20 -16.08 36.21
C ALA A 125 3.73 -16.54 36.11
N ASP A 126 3.36 -17.52 36.93
CA ASP A 126 2.11 -18.30 36.85
C ASP A 126 0.91 -17.65 37.56
N SER A 127 0.99 -16.34 37.86
CA SER A 127 -0.18 -15.63 38.36
C SER A 127 -1.27 -15.58 37.28
N SER A 128 -2.54 -15.55 37.70
CA SER A 128 -3.69 -15.52 36.78
C SER A 128 -3.69 -14.34 35.82
N ASP A 129 -2.99 -13.26 36.16
CA ASP A 129 -3.04 -12.00 35.43
C ASP A 129 -1.79 -11.79 34.54
N ASP A 130 -0.75 -12.59 34.77
CA ASP A 130 0.54 -12.43 34.08
C ASP A 130 0.64 -13.30 32.84
N ASP A 131 -0.11 -14.41 32.71
CA ASP A 131 -0.02 -15.32 31.56
C ASP A 131 1.43 -15.76 31.24
N PHE A 132 2.22 -16.04 32.28
CA PHE A 132 3.66 -16.34 32.22
C PHE A 132 4.55 -15.18 31.76
N ARG A 133 4.04 -13.94 31.77
CA ARG A 133 4.80 -12.70 31.51
C ARG A 133 5.41 -12.17 32.79
N GLN A 134 6.67 -12.51 33.04
CA GLN A 134 7.41 -12.09 34.25
C GLN A 134 7.66 -10.57 34.30
N SER A 135 7.79 -9.94 33.14
CA SER A 135 7.89 -8.48 33.04
C SER A 135 7.41 -8.01 31.68
N ALA A 136 6.87 -6.80 31.66
CA ALA A 136 6.40 -6.15 30.46
C ALA A 136 6.63 -4.64 30.59
N ASN A 137 7.00 -4.00 29.49
CA ASN A 137 7.09 -2.56 29.38
C ASN A 137 6.73 -2.15 27.96
N TRP A 138 6.24 -0.92 27.82
CA TRP A 138 6.02 -0.30 26.54
C TRP A 138 6.42 1.17 26.60
N THR A 139 6.80 1.72 25.46
CA THR A 139 7.17 3.13 25.30
C THR A 139 6.57 3.65 24.01
N LEU A 140 6.00 4.86 24.07
CA LEU A 140 5.48 5.57 22.91
C LEU A 140 6.38 6.78 22.64
N ALA A 141 7.01 6.81 21.47
CA ALA A 141 7.83 7.91 21.00
C ALA A 141 7.17 8.58 19.79
N PHE A 142 7.38 9.88 19.65
CA PHE A 142 6.97 10.65 18.47
C PHE A 142 8.23 11.12 17.74
N ASP A 143 8.24 10.97 16.43
CA ASP A 143 9.28 11.60 15.61
C ASP A 143 8.97 13.08 15.35
N GLU A 144 9.87 13.77 14.62
CA GLU A 144 9.71 15.18 14.25
C GLU A 144 8.48 15.45 13.38
N SER A 145 8.00 14.43 12.65
CA SER A 145 6.79 14.45 11.84
C SER A 145 5.54 14.05 12.63
N ARG A 146 5.65 13.87 13.96
CA ARG A 146 4.60 13.39 14.86
C ARG A 146 4.10 11.97 14.56
N LEU A 147 4.89 11.16 13.84
CA LEU A 147 4.59 9.74 13.69
C LEU A 147 4.95 8.99 14.96
N MET A 148 4.06 8.11 15.36
CA MET A 148 4.22 7.30 16.56
C MET A 148 5.09 6.08 16.32
N THR A 149 5.97 5.78 17.29
CA THR A 149 6.70 4.52 17.40
C THR A 149 6.42 3.94 18.77
N LEU A 150 5.78 2.77 18.79
CA LEU A 150 5.41 2.05 20.01
C LEU A 150 6.34 0.85 20.16
N SER A 151 7.18 0.85 21.20
CA SER A 151 8.12 -0.25 21.45
C SER A 151 7.71 -1.00 22.70
N PHE A 152 7.57 -2.32 22.57
CA PHE A 152 7.26 -3.26 23.62
C PHE A 152 8.50 -4.09 23.96
N GLY A 153 8.65 -4.43 25.23
CA GLY A 153 9.67 -5.35 25.68
C GLY A 153 9.24 -6.08 26.94
N GLY A 154 9.86 -7.23 27.19
CA GLY A 154 9.54 -8.01 28.37
C GLY A 154 10.23 -9.35 28.43
N VAL A 155 9.81 -10.15 29.40
CA VAL A 155 10.30 -11.51 29.62
C VAL A 155 9.12 -12.43 29.83
N TYR A 156 9.08 -13.51 29.05
CA TYR A 156 8.17 -14.64 29.28
C TYR A 156 8.94 -15.81 29.90
N THR A 157 8.27 -16.53 30.80
CA THR A 157 8.77 -17.76 31.40
C THR A 157 8.05 -18.98 30.82
N ALA A 158 8.69 -20.14 30.90
CA ALA A 158 8.02 -21.42 30.75
C ALA A 158 7.00 -21.60 31.90
N GLY A 159 6.03 -22.47 31.70
CA GLY A 159 4.97 -22.69 32.67
C GLY A 159 4.22 -24.00 32.46
N TYR A 160 3.34 -24.33 33.40
CA TYR A 160 2.54 -25.56 33.40
C TYR A 160 1.04 -25.28 33.30
N PRO A 161 0.55 -24.53 32.30
CA PRO A 161 -0.87 -24.27 32.16
C PRO A 161 -1.63 -25.59 32.01
N SER A 162 -2.66 -25.78 32.84
CA SER A 162 -3.60 -26.90 32.72
C SER A 162 -2.94 -28.28 32.62
N SER A 163 -1.83 -28.48 33.34
CA SER A 163 -1.04 -29.72 33.33
C SER A 163 -0.28 -30.03 32.03
N VAL A 164 0.06 -29.02 31.23
CA VAL A 164 0.87 -29.17 30.02
C VAL A 164 2.12 -28.30 30.11
N ALA A 165 3.29 -28.95 30.07
CA ALA A 165 4.57 -28.27 30.07
C ALA A 165 4.73 -27.41 28.80
N THR A 166 4.76 -26.09 28.99
CA THR A 166 4.82 -25.10 27.93
C THR A 166 6.12 -24.30 28.04
N LYS A 167 6.99 -24.41 27.02
CA LYS A 167 8.25 -23.65 26.94
C LYS A 167 7.95 -22.15 26.80
N ALA A 168 8.89 -21.30 27.23
CA ALA A 168 8.70 -19.85 27.25
C ALA A 168 8.37 -19.27 25.86
N THR A 169 8.96 -19.82 24.80
CA THR A 169 8.65 -19.44 23.40
C THR A 169 7.17 -19.63 23.06
N LYS A 170 6.55 -20.73 23.52
CA LYS A 170 5.13 -20.98 23.27
C LYS A 170 4.25 -20.07 24.12
N SER A 171 4.58 -19.88 25.40
CA SER A 171 3.89 -18.90 26.27
C SER A 171 3.86 -17.50 25.63
N TYR A 172 4.99 -17.08 25.06
CA TYR A 172 5.09 -15.83 24.34
C TYR A 172 4.18 -15.77 23.10
N LEU A 173 4.28 -16.76 22.21
CA LEU A 173 3.49 -16.81 20.97
C LEU A 173 1.98 -16.83 21.23
N ASP A 174 1.56 -17.52 22.29
CA ASP A 174 0.15 -17.63 22.66
C ASP A 174 -0.40 -16.33 23.29
N ASN A 175 0.42 -15.59 24.04
CA ASN A 175 -0.08 -14.53 24.93
C ASN A 175 0.33 -13.09 24.54
N VAL A 176 1.40 -12.89 23.76
CA VAL A 176 1.91 -11.53 23.49
C VAL A 176 0.94 -10.66 22.69
N ALA A 177 0.21 -11.26 21.74
CA ALA A 177 -0.74 -10.53 20.90
C ALA A 177 -1.88 -9.94 21.73
N THR A 178 -2.47 -10.73 22.62
CA THR A 178 -3.55 -10.28 23.53
C THR A 178 -3.12 -9.09 24.38
N TRP A 179 -1.90 -9.14 24.93
CA TRP A 179 -1.36 -8.03 25.73
C TRP A 179 -1.08 -6.78 24.90
N ILE A 180 -0.53 -6.92 23.69
CA ILE A 180 -0.30 -5.78 22.81
C ILE A 180 -1.62 -5.12 22.41
N SER A 181 -2.64 -5.90 22.06
CA SER A 181 -3.96 -5.38 21.72
C SER A 181 -4.64 -4.69 22.92
N SER A 182 -4.39 -5.14 24.16
CA SER A 182 -4.89 -4.41 25.34
C SER A 182 -4.20 -3.05 25.49
N VAL A 183 -2.89 -2.95 25.23
CA VAL A 183 -2.18 -1.66 25.24
C VAL A 183 -2.69 -0.72 24.14
N PHE A 184 -2.98 -1.23 22.95
CA PHE A 184 -3.61 -0.41 21.90
C PHE A 184 -5.00 0.09 22.31
N THR A 185 -5.79 -0.74 22.98
CA THR A 185 -7.12 -0.35 23.50
C THR A 185 -6.98 0.76 24.54
N ASP A 186 -6.01 0.66 25.46
CA ASP A 186 -5.73 1.69 26.45
C ASP A 186 -5.26 3.00 25.79
N LEU A 187 -4.39 2.92 24.78
CA LEU A 187 -3.90 4.08 24.03
C LEU A 187 -5.02 4.78 23.26
N ASP A 188 -5.96 4.05 22.65
CA ASP A 188 -7.14 4.63 22.00
C ASP A 188 -7.99 5.43 23.00
N GLY A 189 -8.19 4.88 24.21
CA GLY A 189 -8.88 5.57 25.29
C GLY A 189 -8.17 6.87 25.72
N ILE A 190 -6.85 6.83 25.85
CA ILE A 190 -6.03 7.99 26.24
C ILE A 190 -6.00 9.06 25.14
N PHE A 191 -5.88 8.64 23.88
CA PHE A 191 -5.74 9.52 22.71
C PHE A 191 -7.00 9.51 21.83
N SER A 192 -8.18 9.50 22.44
CA SER A 192 -9.48 9.39 21.74
C SER A 192 -9.71 10.41 20.61
N ALA A 193 -9.02 11.55 20.63
CA ALA A 193 -9.06 12.53 19.55
C ALA A 193 -8.38 12.07 18.25
N PHE A 194 -7.47 11.09 18.33
CA PHE A 194 -6.65 10.61 17.21
C PHE A 194 -7.09 9.25 16.67
N SER A 195 -7.92 8.50 17.41
CA SER A 195 -8.31 7.10 17.14
C SER A 195 -7.10 6.23 16.82
N ILE A 196 -6.51 5.62 17.86
CA ILE A 196 -5.28 4.84 17.73
C ILE A 196 -5.66 3.36 17.71
N THR A 197 -5.57 2.72 16.56
CA THR A 197 -5.79 1.28 16.45
C THR A 197 -4.52 0.54 16.07
N GLU A 198 -4.41 -0.74 16.43
CA GLU A 198 -3.27 -1.58 15.99
C GLU A 198 -3.12 -1.59 14.46
N ALA A 199 -4.22 -1.42 13.71
CA ALA A 199 -4.23 -1.36 12.26
C ALA A 199 -3.53 -0.12 11.67
N ASP A 200 -3.30 0.93 12.46
CA ASP A 200 -2.58 2.14 12.04
C ASP A 200 -1.06 1.96 12.14
N PHE A 201 -0.60 0.83 12.67
CA PHE A 201 0.80 0.54 12.91
C PHE A 201 1.25 -0.69 12.15
N GLU A 202 2.52 -0.69 11.79
CA GLU A 202 3.21 -1.81 11.16
C GLU A 202 4.24 -2.39 12.13
N LEU A 203 4.28 -3.71 12.23
CA LEU A 203 5.27 -4.40 13.07
C LEU A 203 6.64 -4.35 12.38
N MET A 204 7.58 -3.68 13.01
CA MET A 204 9.00 -3.69 12.67
C MET A 204 9.63 -5.04 13.09
N PRO A 205 10.86 -5.37 12.61
CA PRO A 205 11.52 -6.61 12.97
C PRO A 205 11.51 -6.89 14.47
N GLU A 206 10.98 -8.06 14.81
CA GLU A 206 10.87 -8.56 16.17
C GLU A 206 12.15 -9.30 16.58
N THR A 207 12.54 -9.15 17.85
CA THR A 207 13.64 -9.92 18.44
C THR A 207 13.12 -10.79 19.57
N VAL A 208 13.48 -12.07 19.54
CA VAL A 208 13.23 -13.04 20.62
C VAL A 208 14.55 -13.72 20.96
N GLU A 209 14.98 -13.58 22.20
CA GLU A 209 16.25 -14.08 22.72
C GLU A 209 15.98 -15.09 23.85
N ALA A 210 16.47 -16.32 23.70
CA ALA A 210 16.48 -17.27 24.81
C ALA A 210 17.53 -16.84 25.84
N LEU A 211 17.13 -16.76 27.12
CA LEU A 211 18.02 -16.35 28.22
C LEU A 211 18.72 -17.53 28.89
N ASP A 212 18.35 -18.75 28.52
CA ASP A 212 18.92 -20.00 28.99
C ASP A 212 18.80 -21.07 27.89
N ASP A 213 19.60 -22.13 28.01
CA ASP A 213 19.70 -23.20 27.01
C ASP A 213 18.44 -24.05 26.91
N ASP A 214 17.64 -24.10 27.98
CA ASP A 214 16.43 -24.91 28.07
C ASP A 214 15.16 -24.15 27.64
N HIS A 215 15.29 -22.89 27.22
CA HIS A 215 14.20 -21.99 26.88
C HIS A 215 13.14 -21.87 28.00
N HIS A 216 13.59 -21.89 29.26
CA HIS A 216 12.77 -21.57 30.42
C HIS A 216 12.44 -20.09 30.48
N LYS A 217 13.26 -19.23 29.89
CA LYS A 217 13.01 -17.79 29.77
C LYS A 217 13.37 -17.27 28.40
N ILE A 218 12.53 -16.37 27.89
CA ILE A 218 12.84 -15.58 26.71
C ILE A 218 12.64 -14.10 26.98
N ARG A 219 13.53 -13.28 26.42
CA ARG A 219 13.34 -11.83 26.30
C ARG A 219 12.80 -11.53 24.93
N PHE A 220 11.81 -10.66 24.84
CA PHE A 220 11.27 -10.20 23.57
C PHE A 220 11.37 -8.69 23.44
N SER A 221 11.43 -8.23 22.19
CA SER A 221 11.24 -6.84 21.82
C SER A 221 10.47 -6.76 20.51
N ARG A 222 9.40 -5.96 20.51
CA ARG A 222 8.58 -5.66 19.33
C ARG A 222 8.49 -4.16 19.19
N THR A 223 8.65 -3.65 17.98
CA THR A 223 8.46 -2.24 17.69
C THR A 223 7.39 -2.10 16.62
N TYR A 224 6.43 -1.23 16.87
CA TYR A 224 5.35 -0.88 15.96
C TYR A 224 5.60 0.56 15.50
N LYS A 225 5.58 0.78 14.20
CA LYS A 225 5.71 2.13 13.64
C LYS A 225 4.42 2.52 12.96
N GLN A 226 3.93 3.71 13.27
CA GLN A 226 2.73 4.24 12.64
C GLN A 226 2.96 4.38 11.13
N VAL A 227 1.99 3.90 10.36
CA VAL A 227 2.00 4.03 8.90
C VAL A 227 1.64 5.48 8.56
N ASN A 228 2.49 6.15 7.78
CA ASN A 228 2.30 7.56 7.39
C ASN A 228 1.03 7.79 6.53
N PHE A 229 0.47 6.70 5.99
CA PHE A 229 -0.79 6.69 5.24
C PHE A 229 -1.68 5.57 5.80
N PRO A 230 -2.35 5.81 6.94
CA PRO A 230 -3.24 4.80 7.52
C PRO A 230 -4.30 4.44 6.49
N ASN A 231 -4.45 3.14 6.24
CA ASN A 231 -5.29 2.60 5.18
C ASN A 231 -6.77 2.63 5.60
N THR A 232 -7.35 3.83 5.68
CA THR A 232 -8.78 3.98 5.96
C THR A 232 -9.55 3.63 4.70
N THR A 233 -10.05 2.39 4.66
CA THR A 233 -10.92 1.79 3.62
C THR A 233 -10.26 1.50 2.27
N TRP A 234 -9.83 0.24 2.09
CA TRP A 234 -9.92 -0.40 0.78
C TRP A 234 -11.39 -0.37 0.35
N SER A 235 -11.69 -0.05 -0.90
CA SER A 235 -13.05 0.11 -1.43
C SER A 235 -13.94 -1.16 -1.39
N SER A 236 -13.59 -2.18 -0.59
CA SER A 236 -14.33 -3.42 -0.37
C SER A 236 -14.75 -3.66 1.09
N GLY A 237 -14.67 -2.66 1.98
CA GLY A 237 -15.24 -2.77 3.33
C GLY A 237 -14.50 -3.71 4.27
N THR A 238 -13.29 -4.14 3.90
CA THR A 238 -12.36 -4.80 4.83
C THR A 238 -11.26 -3.79 5.13
N PRO A 239 -11.07 -3.38 6.39
CA PRO A 239 -9.81 -2.75 6.76
C PRO A 239 -8.70 -3.78 6.50
N ASN A 240 -7.47 -3.33 6.37
CA ASN A 240 -6.36 -3.86 7.15
C ASN A 240 -5.04 -3.55 6.44
N ASN A 241 -4.13 -2.96 7.21
CA ASN A 241 -2.72 -3.25 7.07
C ASN A 241 -2.56 -4.77 6.89
N ASN A 242 -2.28 -5.23 5.67
CA ASN A 242 -2.09 -6.66 5.46
C ASN A 242 -0.88 -7.04 6.31
N SER A 243 -1.08 -7.87 7.33
CA SER A 243 -0.02 -8.25 8.29
C SER A 243 1.18 -8.92 7.63
N SER A 244 1.04 -9.31 6.36
CA SER A 244 2.13 -9.82 5.54
C SER A 244 3.00 -8.73 4.93
N ILE A 245 2.65 -7.44 5.00
CA ILE A 245 3.41 -6.32 4.41
C ILE A 245 4.19 -5.61 5.52
N ASN A 246 5.51 -5.51 5.34
CA ASN A 246 6.42 -4.86 6.26
C ASN A 246 7.32 -3.84 5.53
N ASN A 247 7.84 -2.85 6.25
CA ASN A 247 8.63 -1.70 5.83
C ASN A 247 8.12 -1.05 4.55
N ALA A 248 6.81 -0.77 4.46
CA ALA A 248 6.23 -0.17 3.27
C ALA A 248 6.70 1.28 3.08
N GLN A 249 7.26 1.57 1.91
CA GLN A 249 7.66 2.92 1.50
C GLN A 249 6.94 3.28 0.21
N VAL A 250 6.34 4.47 0.19
CA VAL A 250 5.69 5.01 -0.99
C VAL A 250 6.11 6.46 -1.20
N LYS A 251 6.48 6.77 -2.44
CA LYS A 251 6.75 8.13 -2.90
C LYS A 251 5.86 8.43 -4.09
N PHE A 252 5.11 9.52 -3.99
CA PHE A 252 4.35 10.04 -5.11
C PHE A 252 4.98 11.32 -5.64
N THR A 253 5.21 11.38 -6.94
CA THR A 253 5.80 12.52 -7.64
C THR A 253 4.84 12.99 -8.73
N ARG A 254 4.28 14.19 -8.56
CA ARG A 254 3.42 14.81 -9.57
C ARG A 254 4.27 15.46 -10.67
N THR A 255 3.90 15.21 -11.92
CA THR A 255 4.42 15.94 -13.08
C THR A 255 3.31 16.83 -13.65
N TYR A 256 3.59 18.12 -13.81
CA TYR A 256 2.69 19.05 -14.47
C TYR A 256 2.90 19.00 -15.97
N THR A 257 1.85 18.67 -16.70
CA THR A 257 1.79 18.90 -18.15
C THR A 257 0.95 20.14 -18.36
N ASN A 258 1.58 21.29 -18.62
CA ASN A 258 0.85 22.52 -18.96
C ASN A 258 0.32 22.39 -20.39
N ASN A 259 -0.88 21.82 -20.54
CA ASN A 259 -1.60 21.90 -21.81
C ASN A 259 -2.28 23.27 -21.91
N HIS A 260 -1.75 24.14 -22.77
CA HIS A 260 -2.39 25.39 -23.13
C HIS A 260 -3.35 25.15 -24.31
N GLY A 261 -4.67 25.24 -24.05
CA GLY A 261 -5.74 25.09 -25.05
C GLY A 261 -7.13 24.93 -24.41
N ASN A 262 -8.19 25.35 -25.12
CA ASN A 262 -9.60 25.45 -24.69
C ASN A 262 -10.02 24.44 -23.61
N ASN A 263 -10.30 24.91 -22.38
CA ASN A 263 -11.00 24.19 -21.29
C ASN A 263 -10.58 22.74 -21.01
N GLN A 264 -9.35 22.34 -21.33
CA GLN A 264 -8.86 21.02 -20.94
C GLN A 264 -8.41 21.07 -19.48
N ILE A 265 -9.22 20.45 -18.61
CA ILE A 265 -8.75 20.09 -17.28
C ILE A 265 -7.64 19.06 -17.48
N GLY A 266 -6.38 19.51 -17.39
CA GLY A 266 -5.21 18.72 -17.76
C GLY A 266 -5.10 17.42 -16.96
N VAL A 267 -4.70 16.34 -17.63
CA VAL A 267 -4.38 15.06 -17.00
C VAL A 267 -3.19 15.26 -16.06
N ILE A 268 -3.36 14.87 -14.80
CA ILE A 268 -2.29 14.89 -13.80
C ILE A 268 -1.54 13.56 -13.91
N LYS A 269 -0.26 13.62 -14.26
CA LYS A 269 0.62 12.45 -14.24
C LYS A 269 1.28 12.33 -12.88
N VAL A 270 1.18 11.16 -12.27
CA VAL A 270 1.75 10.85 -10.96
C VAL A 270 2.64 9.64 -11.11
N ARG A 271 3.93 9.83 -10.89
CA ARG A 271 4.87 8.72 -10.72
C ARG A 271 4.80 8.22 -9.27
N VAL A 272 4.69 6.92 -9.10
CA VAL A 272 4.64 6.24 -7.82
C VAL A 272 5.83 5.29 -7.76
N ASP A 273 6.69 5.49 -6.76
CA ASP A 273 7.75 4.56 -6.41
C ASP A 273 7.32 3.85 -5.11
N TYR A 274 7.28 2.52 -5.12
CA TYR A 274 6.85 1.70 -3.99
C TYR A 274 7.87 0.60 -3.69
N SER A 275 8.09 0.33 -2.40
CA SER A 275 8.81 -0.85 -1.96
C SER A 275 8.28 -1.37 -0.63
N CYS A 276 8.23 -2.68 -0.46
CA CYS A 276 7.99 -3.32 0.84
C CYS A 276 8.72 -4.66 0.95
N SER A 277 8.84 -5.13 2.18
CA SER A 277 9.15 -6.52 2.52
C SER A 277 7.85 -7.28 2.76
N VAL A 278 7.84 -8.58 2.51
CA VAL A 278 6.69 -9.44 2.70
C VAL A 278 7.05 -10.52 3.74
N ASP A 279 6.10 -10.87 4.59
CA ASP A 279 6.26 -11.99 5.52
C ASP A 279 6.49 -13.30 4.75
N ARG A 280 7.25 -14.21 5.36
CA ARG A 280 7.63 -15.51 4.79
C ARG A 280 6.42 -16.37 4.44
N THR A 281 5.25 -16.12 5.02
CA THR A 281 4.00 -16.83 4.69
C THR A 281 3.61 -16.69 3.20
N ALA A 282 4.01 -15.62 2.52
CA ALA A 282 3.88 -15.47 1.06
C ALA A 282 5.01 -16.19 0.31
N THR A 283 5.12 -17.51 0.49
CA THR A 283 6.25 -18.35 0.02
C THR A 283 6.38 -18.52 -1.50
N SER A 284 5.48 -17.97 -2.31
CA SER A 284 5.48 -18.19 -3.75
C SER A 284 5.33 -16.90 -4.54
N TYR A 285 5.90 -16.90 -5.75
CA TYR A 285 5.69 -15.83 -6.73
C TYR A 285 4.20 -15.56 -6.94
N THR A 286 3.37 -16.59 -7.02
CA THR A 286 1.91 -16.47 -7.19
C THR A 286 1.26 -15.72 -6.02
N ALA A 287 1.64 -16.04 -4.78
CA ALA A 287 1.12 -15.37 -3.59
C ALA A 287 1.55 -13.89 -3.55
N MET A 288 2.83 -13.61 -3.82
CA MET A 288 3.33 -12.22 -3.88
C MET A 288 2.69 -11.43 -5.02
N LYS A 289 2.45 -12.07 -6.17
CA LYS A 289 1.78 -11.45 -7.32
C LYS A 289 0.32 -11.14 -7.01
N ALA A 290 -0.39 -12.02 -6.30
CA ALA A 290 -1.75 -11.77 -5.83
C ALA A 290 -1.78 -10.61 -4.82
N LEU A 291 -0.87 -10.61 -3.84
CA LEU A 291 -0.72 -9.52 -2.87
C LEU A 291 -0.48 -8.18 -3.57
N TRP A 292 0.40 -8.15 -4.58
CA TRP A 292 0.64 -6.95 -5.38
C TRP A 292 -0.61 -6.50 -6.15
N THR A 293 -1.26 -7.43 -6.87
CA THR A 293 -2.29 -7.10 -7.85
C THR A 293 -3.63 -6.79 -7.20
N ASP A 294 -4.05 -7.64 -6.26
CA ASP A 294 -5.36 -7.56 -5.60
C ASP A 294 -5.34 -6.57 -4.45
N SER A 295 -4.19 -6.50 -3.75
CA SER A 295 -3.95 -5.50 -2.74
C SER A 295 -3.10 -4.36 -3.32
N ILE A 296 -1.80 -4.29 -3.06
CA ILE A 296 -0.99 -3.06 -3.08
C ILE A 296 -1.30 -2.08 -4.23
N LYS A 297 -1.36 -2.57 -5.48
CA LYS A 297 -1.59 -1.77 -6.69
C LYS A 297 -2.91 -0.99 -6.64
N GLY A 298 -4.01 -1.62 -6.22
CA GLY A 298 -5.32 -0.97 -6.14
C GLY A 298 -5.34 0.19 -5.15
N TRP A 299 -4.67 0.01 -4.01
CA TRP A 299 -4.53 1.04 -2.98
C TRP A 299 -3.68 2.22 -3.47
N LEU A 300 -2.54 1.97 -4.12
CA LEU A 300 -1.70 3.03 -4.68
C LEU A 300 -2.47 3.93 -5.67
N VAL A 301 -3.34 3.32 -6.49
CA VAL A 301 -4.21 4.04 -7.40
C VAL A 301 -5.27 4.86 -6.64
N SER A 302 -5.91 4.29 -5.62
CA SER A 302 -6.90 5.02 -4.80
C SER A 302 -6.26 6.23 -4.11
N GLN A 303 -5.14 6.03 -3.42
CA GLN A 303 -4.42 7.10 -2.72
C GLN A 303 -3.99 8.23 -3.66
N ALA A 304 -3.60 7.88 -4.89
CA ALA A 304 -3.29 8.88 -5.89
C ALA A 304 -4.55 9.68 -6.27
N LYS A 305 -5.67 9.01 -6.56
CA LYS A 305 -6.93 9.70 -6.88
C LYS A 305 -7.38 10.63 -5.76
N ASP A 306 -7.34 10.16 -4.52
CA ASP A 306 -7.80 10.91 -3.35
C ASP A 306 -6.96 12.17 -3.14
N ARG A 307 -5.63 12.08 -3.31
CA ARG A 307 -4.73 13.22 -3.11
C ARG A 307 -4.85 14.31 -4.18
N TRP A 308 -5.15 13.93 -5.43
CA TRP A 308 -5.22 14.88 -6.56
C TRP A 308 -6.63 15.10 -7.12
N GLY A 309 -7.67 14.62 -6.43
CA GLY A 309 -9.07 14.95 -6.70
C GLY A 309 -9.63 14.40 -8.02
N GLY A 310 -9.16 13.24 -8.48
CA GLY A 310 -9.59 12.65 -9.75
C GLY A 310 -10.65 11.56 -9.62
N THR A 311 -11.62 11.53 -10.53
CA THR A 311 -12.66 10.50 -10.57
C THR A 311 -12.25 9.29 -11.40
N LEU A 312 -11.50 9.53 -12.47
CA LEU A 312 -10.96 8.50 -13.37
C LEU A 312 -9.43 8.45 -13.28
N SER A 313 -8.87 7.26 -13.44
CA SER A 313 -7.44 7.03 -13.52
C SER A 313 -7.10 5.95 -14.54
N ALA A 314 -5.93 6.07 -15.16
CA ALA A 314 -5.35 5.04 -16.01
C ALA A 314 -3.86 4.86 -15.66
N ILE A 315 -3.34 3.64 -15.79
CA ILE A 315 -1.91 3.38 -15.62
C ILE A 315 -1.27 3.52 -17.00
N GLU A 316 -0.39 4.51 -17.16
CA GLU A 316 0.32 4.76 -18.42
C GLU A 316 1.49 3.78 -18.60
N ASN A 317 2.25 3.55 -17.54
CA ASN A 317 3.36 2.62 -17.51
C ASN A 317 3.52 2.06 -16.10
N GLY A 318 3.96 0.81 -15.97
CA GLY A 318 4.22 0.16 -14.70
C GLY A 318 5.24 -0.95 -14.83
N SER A 319 6.08 -1.09 -13.82
CA SER A 319 7.00 -2.21 -13.65
C SER A 319 6.97 -2.67 -12.21
N GLU A 320 6.83 -3.97 -12.00
CA GLU A 320 6.97 -4.62 -10.71
C GLU A 320 8.14 -5.61 -10.73
N ASP A 321 8.84 -5.69 -9.61
CA ASP A 321 9.89 -6.65 -9.31
C ASP A 321 9.49 -7.40 -8.04
N LEU A 322 9.29 -8.72 -8.18
CA LEU A 322 8.84 -9.60 -7.11
C LEU A 322 10.00 -10.55 -6.76
N ASP A 323 10.79 -10.18 -5.76
CA ASP A 323 11.90 -10.99 -5.29
C ASP A 323 11.41 -11.96 -4.20
N VAL A 324 11.08 -13.17 -4.62
CA VAL A 324 10.63 -14.27 -3.73
C VAL A 324 11.75 -14.74 -2.80
N SER A 325 13.02 -14.55 -3.18
CA SER A 325 14.15 -14.99 -2.36
C SER A 325 14.42 -14.01 -1.21
N GLY A 326 14.32 -12.71 -1.49
CA GLY A 326 14.41 -11.64 -0.50
C GLY A 326 13.09 -11.32 0.20
N ASN A 327 11.98 -11.94 -0.22
CA ASN A 327 10.61 -11.55 0.14
C ASN A 327 10.39 -10.03 0.02
N THR A 328 10.72 -9.44 -1.13
CA THR A 328 10.50 -8.00 -1.36
C THR A 328 9.69 -7.74 -2.62
N ILE A 329 8.88 -6.69 -2.56
CA ILE A 329 8.16 -6.15 -3.72
C ILE A 329 8.69 -4.75 -3.96
N ARG A 330 9.13 -4.48 -5.18
CA ARG A 330 9.48 -3.13 -5.65
C ARG A 330 8.67 -2.82 -6.88
N ALA A 331 8.14 -1.60 -6.96
CA ALA A 331 7.36 -1.22 -8.11
C ALA A 331 7.51 0.27 -8.45
N ASN A 332 7.38 0.54 -9.74
CA ASN A 332 7.28 1.88 -10.29
C ASN A 332 6.03 1.95 -11.17
N MET A 333 5.19 2.96 -11.01
CA MET A 333 4.08 3.17 -11.93
C MET A 333 3.82 4.65 -12.19
N THR A 334 3.35 4.95 -13.41
CA THR A 334 2.84 6.26 -13.77
C THR A 334 1.33 6.19 -13.91
N ILE A 335 0.63 6.90 -13.02
CA ILE A 335 -0.81 6.98 -12.95
C ILE A 335 -1.23 8.31 -13.58
N MET A 336 -2.07 8.24 -14.59
CA MET A 336 -2.80 9.38 -15.14
C MET A 336 -4.09 9.57 -14.38
N ILE A 337 -4.30 10.76 -13.83
CA ILE A 337 -5.48 11.14 -13.08
C ILE A 337 -6.22 12.22 -13.87
N PHE A 338 -7.50 11.97 -14.16
CA PHE A 338 -8.35 12.91 -14.87
C PHE A 338 -9.14 13.72 -13.86
N ALA A 339 -8.91 15.03 -13.83
CA ALA A 339 -9.75 15.94 -13.07
C ALA A 339 -11.00 16.26 -13.92
N GLY A 340 -12.18 15.97 -13.38
CA GLY A 340 -13.46 16.10 -14.09
C GLY A 340 -13.89 14.86 -14.91
N ASN A 341 -15.13 14.87 -15.39
CA ASN A 341 -15.78 13.72 -16.05
C ASN A 341 -15.53 13.59 -17.56
N SER A 342 -14.64 14.39 -18.16
CA SER A 342 -14.49 14.37 -19.62
C SER A 342 -13.84 13.07 -20.12
N GLY A 343 -12.89 12.50 -19.37
CA GLY A 343 -12.17 11.27 -19.75
C GLY A 343 -11.47 11.35 -21.11
N ILE A 344 -11.34 12.54 -21.71
CA ILE A 344 -10.78 12.75 -23.05
C ILE A 344 -9.25 12.66 -22.97
N LEU A 345 -8.67 11.82 -23.82
CA LEU A 345 -7.23 11.61 -23.96
C LEU A 345 -6.63 12.48 -25.08
N SER A 346 -7.35 12.61 -26.21
CA SER A 346 -6.94 13.38 -27.38
C SER A 346 -8.16 13.71 -28.24
N GLU A 347 -8.16 14.85 -28.91
CA GLU A 347 -9.17 15.25 -29.89
C GLU A 347 -8.49 15.92 -31.09
N ASP A 348 -8.74 15.40 -32.28
CA ASP A 348 -8.32 15.97 -33.56
C ASP A 348 -9.54 16.39 -34.37
N VAL A 349 -9.64 17.67 -34.73
CA VAL A 349 -10.75 18.20 -35.56
C VAL A 349 -10.20 18.75 -36.87
N THR A 350 -10.69 18.22 -37.98
CA THR A 350 -10.41 18.67 -39.34
C THR A 350 -11.69 19.20 -39.97
N ILE A 351 -11.65 20.41 -40.55
CA ILE A 351 -12.77 21.00 -41.28
C ILE A 351 -12.35 21.22 -42.72
N THR A 352 -13.09 20.64 -43.66
CA THR A 352 -12.91 20.85 -45.11
C THR A 352 -14.11 21.61 -45.66
N LEU A 353 -13.86 22.67 -46.43
CA LEU A 353 -14.89 23.44 -47.11
C LEU A 353 -14.70 23.30 -48.62
N GLN A 354 -15.77 22.94 -49.33
CA GLN A 354 -15.79 22.83 -50.78
C GLN A 354 -16.96 23.64 -51.34
N GLY A 355 -16.66 24.64 -52.16
CA GLY A 355 -17.65 25.46 -52.85
C GLY A 355 -17.84 25.03 -54.30
N ASP A 356 -19.09 25.03 -54.76
CA ASP A 356 -19.48 25.06 -56.15
C ASP A 356 -20.33 26.33 -56.35
N ASP A 357 -19.86 27.24 -57.21
CA ASP A 357 -20.53 28.50 -57.46
C ASP A 357 -21.84 28.33 -58.27
N GLY A 358 -22.11 27.13 -58.81
CA GLY A 358 -23.37 26.81 -59.51
C GLY A 358 -23.58 27.63 -60.80
N LYS A 359 -22.50 28.16 -61.39
CA LYS A 359 -22.54 28.98 -62.61
C LYS A 359 -22.28 28.13 -63.83
N ASN A 360 -23.27 28.04 -64.72
CA ASN A 360 -23.10 27.49 -66.06
C ASN A 360 -23.02 28.62 -67.09
N TYR A 361 -22.00 28.57 -67.94
CA TYR A 361 -21.79 29.51 -69.03
C TYR A 361 -22.17 28.83 -70.35
N VAL A 362 -23.28 29.25 -70.96
CA VAL A 362 -23.72 28.74 -72.26
C VAL A 362 -23.38 29.79 -73.32
N PRO A 363 -22.54 29.50 -74.33
CA PRO A 363 -22.24 30.46 -75.38
C PRO A 363 -23.51 30.81 -76.17
N VAL A 364 -23.72 32.09 -76.45
CA VAL A 364 -24.86 32.57 -77.24
C VAL A 364 -24.36 32.95 -78.63
N TRP A 365 -25.02 32.42 -79.66
CA TRP A 365 -24.77 32.80 -81.05
C TRP A 365 -25.56 34.07 -81.39
N ASP A 366 -25.06 35.22 -80.93
CA ASP A 366 -25.64 36.55 -81.20
C ASP A 366 -24.76 37.41 -82.11
N GLY A 367 -23.69 36.83 -82.69
CA GLY A 367 -22.73 37.54 -83.52
C GLY A 367 -21.64 38.30 -82.74
N VAL A 368 -21.68 38.29 -81.40
CA VAL A 368 -20.64 38.88 -80.55
C VAL A 368 -19.70 37.78 -80.04
N PRO A 369 -18.40 37.82 -80.37
CA PRO A 369 -17.44 36.84 -79.86
C PRO A 369 -17.40 36.84 -78.33
N TYR A 370 -17.43 35.65 -77.73
CA TYR A 370 -17.40 35.43 -76.27
C TYR A 370 -18.67 35.86 -75.51
N SER A 371 -19.80 36.04 -76.20
CA SER A 371 -21.11 36.17 -75.56
C SER A 371 -21.53 34.86 -74.89
N TYR A 372 -21.94 34.91 -73.62
CA TYR A 372 -22.48 33.78 -72.88
C TYR A 372 -23.72 34.16 -72.07
N SER A 373 -24.69 33.26 -72.05
CA SER A 373 -25.80 33.29 -71.11
C SER A 373 -25.32 32.60 -69.84
N VAL A 374 -25.41 33.29 -68.71
CA VAL A 374 -25.11 32.69 -67.41
C VAL A 374 -26.41 32.16 -66.84
N THR A 375 -26.47 30.85 -66.62
CA THR A 375 -27.53 30.23 -65.82
C THR A 375 -26.95 29.89 -64.45
N THR A 376 -27.55 30.47 -63.41
CA THR A 376 -27.21 30.22 -62.01
C THR A 376 -28.09 29.11 -61.47
N ASN A 377 -27.56 27.89 -61.50
CA ASN A 377 -28.16 26.75 -60.83
C ASN A 377 -27.68 26.76 -59.38
N GLY A 378 -28.16 27.72 -58.57
CA GLY A 378 -27.95 27.82 -57.11
C GLY A 378 -26.65 27.22 -56.54
N GLY A 379 -25.69 28.07 -56.17
CA GLY A 379 -24.40 27.61 -55.61
C GLY A 379 -24.55 26.74 -54.35
N GLN A 380 -23.60 25.84 -54.17
CA GLN A 380 -23.52 24.92 -53.03
C GLN A 380 -22.19 25.11 -52.29
N LEU A 381 -22.27 25.37 -50.98
CA LEU A 381 -21.12 25.22 -50.09
C LEU A 381 -21.31 23.92 -49.30
N THR A 382 -20.32 23.03 -49.37
CA THR A 382 -20.25 21.80 -48.59
C THR A 382 -19.18 21.93 -47.53
N ALA A 383 -19.56 21.89 -46.26
CA ALA A 383 -18.62 21.75 -45.15
C ALA A 383 -18.60 20.31 -44.67
N THR A 384 -17.42 19.69 -44.62
CA THR A 384 -17.17 18.37 -44.05
C THR A 384 -16.31 18.55 -42.80
N VAL A 385 -16.91 18.37 -41.64
CA VAL A 385 -16.20 18.33 -40.35
C VAL A 385 -15.87 16.88 -40.04
N THR A 386 -14.62 16.58 -39.65
CA THR A 386 -14.11 15.31 -39.15
C THR A 386 -13.52 15.53 -37.77
N SER A 387 -14.19 15.07 -36.71
CA SER A 387 -13.61 15.03 -35.35
C SER A 387 -13.22 13.59 -35.04
N THR A 388 -12.06 13.39 -34.41
CA THR A 388 -11.53 12.12 -33.91
C THR A 388 -11.22 12.31 -32.43
N VAL A 389 -11.99 11.67 -31.55
CA VAL A 389 -11.82 11.75 -30.09
C VAL A 389 -11.35 10.42 -29.56
N SER A 390 -10.29 10.42 -28.75
CA SER A 390 -9.86 9.31 -27.90
C SER A 390 -10.25 9.59 -26.45
N ARG A 391 -10.84 8.61 -25.74
CA ARG A 391 -11.27 8.79 -24.35
C ARG A 391 -11.23 7.49 -23.55
N VAL A 392 -11.32 7.60 -22.22
CA VAL A 392 -11.44 6.51 -21.25
C VAL A 392 -12.91 6.37 -20.83
N GLY A 393 -13.55 5.22 -21.07
CA GLY A 393 -14.94 4.96 -20.63
C GLY A 393 -15.65 3.84 -21.41
N SER A 394 -16.95 3.65 -21.17
CA SER A 394 -17.78 2.66 -21.88
C SER A 394 -18.30 3.18 -23.22
N ILE A 395 -18.64 2.28 -24.16
CA ILE A 395 -19.28 2.63 -25.45
C ILE A 395 -20.66 3.29 -25.26
N ALA A 396 -21.32 3.07 -24.11
CA ALA A 396 -22.69 3.53 -23.89
C ALA A 396 -22.81 5.04 -23.67
N SER A 397 -21.71 5.74 -23.37
CA SER A 397 -21.67 7.18 -23.09
C SER A 397 -21.12 8.03 -24.24
N MET A 398 -21.27 7.58 -25.50
CA MET A 398 -20.90 8.44 -26.63
C MET A 398 -21.82 9.69 -26.67
N PRO A 399 -21.27 10.92 -26.82
CA PRO A 399 -22.12 12.07 -27.05
C PRO A 399 -22.90 11.82 -28.34
N GLY A 400 -24.16 12.24 -28.35
CA GLY A 400 -24.97 12.25 -29.55
C GLY A 400 -24.30 13.08 -30.64
N ALA A 401 -24.76 12.91 -31.88
CA ALA A 401 -24.28 13.72 -33.00
C ALA A 401 -24.27 15.21 -32.64
N PRO A 402 -23.27 15.98 -33.08
CA PRO A 402 -23.23 17.42 -32.81
C PRO A 402 -24.55 18.08 -33.24
N PRO A 403 -25.08 19.05 -32.46
CA PRO A 403 -26.31 19.75 -32.78
C PRO A 403 -26.19 20.45 -34.13
N ALA A 404 -27.33 20.67 -34.79
CA ALA A 404 -27.31 21.30 -36.09
C ALA A 404 -26.78 22.74 -36.00
N ALA A 405 -25.96 23.16 -36.97
CA ALA A 405 -25.47 24.53 -37.02
C ALA A 405 -26.66 25.51 -37.14
N SER A 406 -26.93 26.29 -36.10
CA SER A 406 -27.93 27.35 -36.11
C SER A 406 -27.32 28.65 -36.66
N GLY A 407 -27.37 28.81 -37.97
CA GLY A 407 -27.08 30.06 -38.66
C GLY A 407 -28.22 30.36 -39.65
N GLY A 408 -28.57 31.63 -39.84
CA GLY A 408 -29.78 32.13 -40.54
C GLY A 408 -29.91 31.84 -42.05
N GLY A 409 -29.67 30.60 -42.48
CA GLY A 409 -29.94 30.06 -43.81
C GLY A 409 -30.37 28.60 -43.71
N SER A 410 -31.07 28.08 -44.73
CA SER A 410 -31.53 26.68 -44.77
C SER A 410 -30.32 25.76 -45.01
N TRP A 411 -29.71 25.33 -43.92
CA TRP A 411 -28.67 24.30 -43.92
C TRP A 411 -29.31 22.93 -43.89
N ASP A 412 -29.14 22.15 -44.95
CA ASP A 412 -29.62 20.77 -44.98
C ASP A 412 -28.49 19.79 -44.62
N ARG A 413 -28.81 18.86 -43.71
CA ARG A 413 -27.89 17.80 -43.26
C ARG A 413 -28.03 16.62 -44.22
N THR A 414 -27.13 16.54 -45.18
CA THR A 414 -27.26 15.61 -46.31
C THR A 414 -26.56 14.26 -46.12
N GLY A 415 -25.82 14.07 -45.02
CA GLY A 415 -25.17 12.80 -44.73
C GLY A 415 -24.66 12.70 -43.30
N TYR A 416 -24.75 11.48 -42.75
CA TYR A 416 -24.16 11.09 -41.48
C TYR A 416 -23.57 9.70 -41.64
N THR A 417 -22.27 9.58 -41.43
CA THR A 417 -21.58 8.29 -41.42
C THR A 417 -20.80 8.19 -40.12
N ARG A 418 -20.99 7.07 -39.40
CA ARG A 418 -20.29 6.77 -38.15
C ARG A 418 -19.37 5.58 -38.39
N PRO A 419 -18.08 5.80 -38.68
CA PRO A 419 -17.08 4.74 -38.57
C PRO A 419 -16.87 4.49 -37.07
N VAL A 420 -17.20 3.28 -36.60
CA VAL A 420 -16.85 2.84 -35.25
C VAL A 420 -15.59 1.99 -35.36
N GLY A 421 -14.44 2.61 -35.13
CA GLY A 421 -13.19 1.88 -34.90
C GLY A 421 -12.99 1.72 -33.39
N SER A 422 -13.21 0.52 -32.85
CA SER A 422 -12.80 0.18 -31.48
C SER A 422 -11.45 -0.52 -31.53
N SER A 423 -10.43 0.08 -30.92
CA SER A 423 -9.16 -0.61 -30.66
C SER A 423 -9.08 -0.86 -29.15
N TYR A 424 -8.98 -2.13 -28.76
CA TYR A 424 -8.76 -2.48 -27.37
C TYR A 424 -7.30 -2.22 -27.02
N VAL A 425 -7.03 -1.28 -26.12
CA VAL A 425 -5.69 -1.10 -25.56
C VAL A 425 -5.73 -1.55 -24.10
N GLY A 426 -5.04 -2.66 -23.83
CA GLY A 426 -4.89 -3.23 -22.49
C GLY A 426 -6.09 -4.05 -22.05
N LYS A 427 -6.07 -5.35 -22.35
CA LYS A 427 -6.51 -6.31 -21.33
C LYS A 427 -5.34 -6.49 -20.38
N ASP A 428 -5.59 -6.40 -19.08
CA ASP A 428 -4.76 -7.11 -18.10
C ASP A 428 -4.65 -8.57 -18.59
N PRO A 429 -3.49 -9.25 -18.56
CA PRO A 429 -3.36 -10.64 -19.02
C PRO A 429 -4.42 -11.58 -18.43
N ASP A 430 -4.98 -11.20 -17.28
CA ASP A 430 -5.93 -11.98 -16.49
C ASP A 430 -7.40 -11.52 -16.62
N GLY A 431 -7.70 -10.53 -17.47
CA GLY A 431 -9.08 -10.17 -17.85
C GLY A 431 -9.94 -9.46 -16.80
N LYS A 432 -9.37 -8.98 -15.68
CA LYS A 432 -10.12 -8.38 -14.56
C LYS A 432 -10.01 -6.85 -14.41
N GLY A 433 -9.28 -6.16 -15.27
CA GLY A 433 -9.27 -4.69 -15.31
C GLY A 433 -10.40 -4.12 -16.17
N ALA A 434 -10.97 -2.96 -15.79
CA ALA A 434 -11.83 -2.19 -16.67
C ALA A 434 -11.04 -1.85 -17.95
N ALA A 435 -11.43 -2.43 -19.08
CA ALA A 435 -10.76 -2.19 -20.34
C ALA A 435 -10.79 -0.68 -20.64
N VAL A 436 -9.61 -0.08 -20.83
CA VAL A 436 -9.52 1.28 -21.37
C VAL A 436 -9.94 1.18 -22.83
N LEU A 437 -11.21 1.46 -23.07
CA LEU A 437 -11.75 1.41 -24.41
C LEU A 437 -11.40 2.70 -25.13
N ILE A 438 -10.32 2.66 -25.92
CA ILE A 438 -9.99 3.74 -26.84
C ILE A 438 -10.80 3.51 -28.12
N TYR A 439 -11.81 4.36 -28.32
CA TYR A 439 -12.57 4.34 -29.56
C TYR A 439 -12.39 5.67 -30.27
N THR A 440 -12.10 5.58 -31.56
CA THR A 440 -12.09 6.73 -32.45
C THR A 440 -13.50 6.89 -32.99
N THR A 441 -14.12 8.04 -32.72
CA THR A 441 -15.41 8.39 -33.32
C THR A 441 -15.13 9.41 -34.41
N THR A 442 -15.30 9.03 -35.67
CA THR A 442 -15.27 9.98 -36.79
C THR A 442 -16.69 10.45 -37.09
N TRP A 443 -16.91 11.75 -36.98
CA TRP A 443 -18.16 12.37 -37.40
C TRP A 443 -17.92 12.99 -38.76
N THR A 444 -18.73 12.68 -39.77
CA THR A 444 -18.80 13.48 -41.00
C THR A 444 -20.16 14.12 -41.07
N VAL A 445 -20.20 15.45 -40.98
CA VAL A 445 -21.42 16.22 -41.21
C VAL A 445 -21.23 17.01 -42.49
N ASN A 446 -22.09 16.76 -43.47
CA ASN A 446 -22.15 17.52 -44.71
C ASN A 446 -23.24 18.58 -44.57
N TRP A 447 -22.80 19.83 -44.55
CA TRP A 447 -23.68 20.99 -44.55
C TRP A 447 -23.86 21.47 -45.96
N ARG A 448 -25.10 21.55 -46.46
CA ARG A 448 -25.41 22.13 -47.77
C ARG A 448 -26.07 23.49 -47.58
N TRP A 449 -25.44 24.54 -48.08
CA TRP A 449 -26.12 25.82 -48.30
C TRP A 449 -26.65 25.89 -49.73
N ILE A 450 -27.96 26.14 -49.90
CA ILE A 450 -28.58 26.27 -51.22
C ILE A 450 -28.98 27.74 -51.43
N VAL A 451 -28.41 28.39 -52.43
CA VAL A 451 -28.94 29.68 -52.92
C VAL A 451 -30.05 29.39 -53.89
N SER A 452 -31.28 29.85 -53.62
CA SER A 452 -32.38 29.72 -54.57
C SER A 452 -32.07 30.46 -55.88
N ALA A 453 -32.47 29.85 -57.00
CA ALA A 453 -32.21 30.40 -58.33
C ALA A 453 -32.84 31.80 -58.49
N GLY A 454 -32.00 32.80 -58.75
CA GLY A 454 -32.40 34.13 -59.17
C GLY A 454 -32.21 34.29 -60.68
N SER A 455 -33.19 34.94 -61.31
CA SER A 455 -33.37 35.28 -62.74
C SER A 455 -32.14 35.23 -63.67
N VAL A 456 -32.34 34.69 -64.87
CA VAL A 456 -31.41 34.81 -66.01
C VAL A 456 -31.06 36.27 -66.25
N SER A 457 -29.78 36.61 -66.13
CA SER A 457 -29.26 37.95 -66.45
C SER A 457 -28.22 37.82 -67.57
N ARG A 458 -28.36 38.64 -68.62
CA ARG A 458 -27.37 38.77 -69.69
C ARG A 458 -26.30 39.76 -69.24
N GLY A 459 -25.04 39.32 -69.22
CA GLY A 459 -23.90 40.17 -68.98
C GLY A 459 -22.98 40.19 -70.19
N THR A 460 -22.69 41.37 -70.71
CA THR A 460 -21.66 41.56 -71.74
C THR A 460 -20.37 41.97 -71.05
N VAL A 461 -19.26 41.26 -71.29
CA VAL A 461 -17.94 41.73 -70.86
C VAL A 461 -17.48 42.79 -71.86
N GLU A 462 -17.64 44.07 -71.52
CA GLU A 462 -17.00 45.13 -72.29
C GLU A 462 -15.48 45.04 -72.09
N ARG A 463 -14.76 44.67 -73.16
CA ARG A 463 -13.33 44.97 -73.27
C ARG A 463 -13.21 46.50 -73.27
N SER A 464 -12.68 47.09 -72.19
CA SER A 464 -12.27 48.48 -72.22
C SER A 464 -11.14 48.63 -73.26
N SER A 465 -11.48 49.04 -74.48
CA SER A 465 -10.52 49.37 -75.52
C SER A 465 -9.78 50.63 -75.11
N GLY A 466 -8.51 50.47 -74.71
CA GLY A 466 -7.57 51.58 -74.67
C GLY A 466 -7.25 52.06 -76.08
N GLY A 467 -7.34 53.37 -76.30
CA GLY A 467 -7.00 54.09 -77.53
C GLY A 467 -8.14 55.02 -77.94
N SER A 468 -7.96 56.28 -78.31
CA SER A 468 -6.75 57.05 -78.63
C SER A 468 -7.20 58.51 -78.79
N SER A 469 -6.70 59.44 -77.97
CA SER A 469 -6.83 60.88 -78.20
C SER A 469 -5.48 61.42 -78.69
N GLY A 470 -5.39 61.72 -79.98
CA GLY A 470 -4.24 62.42 -80.55
C GLY A 470 -4.35 63.94 -80.33
N GLY A 471 -3.20 64.57 -80.09
CA GLY A 471 -3.04 66.03 -80.20
C GLY A 471 -2.18 66.65 -79.10
N GLY A 472 -0.86 66.79 -79.33
CA GLY A 472 0.01 67.61 -78.48
C GLY A 472 1.50 67.40 -78.75
N ALA A 473 2.18 68.45 -79.21
CA ALA A 473 3.55 68.53 -79.74
C ALA A 473 4.69 68.28 -78.70
N PRO A 474 5.97 68.19 -79.13
CA PRO A 474 7.01 67.35 -78.49
C PRO A 474 7.94 68.10 -77.52
N GLY A 475 8.58 67.36 -76.60
CA GLY A 475 9.71 67.88 -75.82
C GLY A 475 10.25 66.95 -74.73
N SER A 476 11.38 66.29 -75.04
CA SER A 476 12.51 65.88 -74.18
C SER A 476 12.30 65.23 -72.79
N GLY A 477 12.85 64.02 -72.63
CA GLY A 477 13.69 63.67 -71.47
C GLY A 477 13.21 62.55 -70.54
N GLY A 478 14.02 61.48 -70.43
CA GLY A 478 14.09 60.64 -69.22
C GLY A 478 13.32 59.32 -69.24
N ALA A 479 14.02 58.21 -69.56
CA ALA A 479 13.50 56.86 -69.43
C ALA A 479 13.56 56.38 -67.96
N SER A 480 12.41 56.37 -67.27
CA SER A 480 12.18 55.55 -66.08
C SER A 480 11.25 54.40 -66.46
N ALA A 481 11.64 53.17 -66.11
CA ALA A 481 10.90 51.96 -66.39
C ALA A 481 9.54 51.94 -65.68
N VAL A 482 8.45 51.87 -66.45
CA VAL A 482 7.09 51.73 -65.92
C VAL A 482 6.65 50.27 -66.04
N THR A 483 6.52 49.63 -64.88
CA THR A 483 5.86 48.35 -64.62
C THR A 483 4.42 48.36 -65.17
N PRO A 484 3.93 47.31 -65.86
CA PRO A 484 2.55 47.26 -66.33
C PRO A 484 1.54 47.27 -65.15
N PRO A 485 0.42 48.00 -65.27
CA PRO A 485 -0.57 48.09 -64.20
C PRO A 485 -1.26 46.75 -63.97
N LYS A 486 -1.17 46.21 -62.74
CA LYS A 486 -2.11 45.22 -62.22
C LYS A 486 -3.48 45.88 -62.11
N LYS A 487 -4.41 45.55 -63.00
CA LYS A 487 -5.82 45.92 -62.85
C LYS A 487 -6.51 44.92 -61.93
N THR A 488 -6.72 45.33 -60.69
CA THR A 488 -7.67 44.74 -59.75
C THR A 488 -9.08 45.05 -60.25
N VAL A 489 -9.85 44.03 -60.63
CA VAL A 489 -11.29 44.18 -60.85
C VAL A 489 -11.97 44.05 -59.49
N ARG A 490 -12.54 45.16 -58.99
CA ARG A 490 -13.53 45.11 -57.91
C ARG A 490 -14.85 44.68 -58.53
N PHE A 491 -15.33 43.50 -58.14
CA PHE A 491 -16.73 43.16 -58.31
C PHE A 491 -17.49 43.76 -57.13
N ASP A 492 -18.60 44.44 -57.42
CA ASP A 492 -19.53 44.84 -56.38
C ASP A 492 -19.98 43.61 -55.61
N GLN A 493 -19.69 43.67 -54.33
CA GLN A 493 -19.99 42.70 -53.31
C GLN A 493 -21.51 42.60 -53.22
N VAL A 494 -22.12 41.55 -53.80
CA VAL A 494 -23.33 41.01 -53.18
C VAL A 494 -22.85 40.57 -51.80
N GLY A 495 -23.23 41.33 -50.77
CA GLY A 495 -22.79 41.17 -49.41
C GLY A 495 -23.13 39.77 -48.89
N ILE A 496 -22.26 38.79 -49.13
CA ILE A 496 -22.15 37.63 -48.28
C ILE A 496 -21.51 38.17 -47.01
N ASN A 497 -22.35 38.43 -46.02
CA ASN A 497 -21.91 38.83 -44.69
C ASN A 497 -20.99 37.70 -44.19
N SER A 498 -19.68 37.94 -44.14
CA SER A 498 -18.68 36.98 -43.63
C SER A 498 -18.78 36.78 -42.11
N GLY A 499 -19.87 37.23 -41.49
CA GLY A 499 -20.15 37.18 -40.06
C GLY A 499 -20.80 35.89 -39.55
N ALA A 500 -20.88 34.83 -40.35
CA ALA A 500 -21.44 33.56 -39.91
C ALA A 500 -20.63 32.35 -40.42
N ILE A 501 -19.33 32.32 -40.12
CA ILE A 501 -18.68 31.02 -39.93
C ILE A 501 -19.25 30.48 -38.61
N PRO A 502 -19.83 29.26 -38.56
CA PRO A 502 -20.40 28.73 -37.33
C PRO A 502 -19.32 28.66 -36.24
N GLY A 503 -19.46 29.49 -35.21
CA GLY A 503 -18.71 29.32 -33.97
C GLY A 503 -19.20 28.06 -33.28
N TYR A 504 -18.30 27.14 -32.97
CA TYR A 504 -18.60 25.94 -32.21
C TYR A 504 -18.88 26.35 -30.76
N SER A 505 -20.15 26.55 -30.38
CA SER A 505 -20.53 26.63 -28.97
C SER A 505 -20.80 25.21 -28.47
N SER A 506 -19.85 24.62 -27.75
CA SER A 506 -20.11 23.39 -27.01
C SER A 506 -21.12 23.68 -25.91
N GLY A 507 -22.38 23.28 -26.13
CA GLY A 507 -23.43 23.37 -25.12
C GLY A 507 -23.02 22.58 -23.87
N GLY A 508 -22.73 23.29 -22.79
CA GLY A 508 -22.68 22.70 -21.46
C GLY A 508 -24.10 22.38 -21.02
N ASN A 509 -24.41 21.10 -20.90
CA ASN A 509 -25.51 20.67 -20.04
C ASN A 509 -24.99 20.68 -18.61
N SER A 510 -25.61 21.54 -17.80
CA SER A 510 -25.55 21.57 -16.34
C SER A 510 -25.95 20.25 -15.70
#